data_AF-A0A841NWU7-F1
#
_entry.id   AF-A0A841NWU7-F1
#
_cell.length_a   1.000
_cell.length_b   1.000
_cell.length_c   1.000
_cell.angle_alpha   90.00
_cell.angle_beta   90.00
_cell.angle_gamma   90.00
#
_symmetry.space_group_name_H-M   'P 1'
#
loop_
_entity.id
_entity.type
_entity.pdbx_description
1 polymer ?
#
loop_
_entity_poly.entity_id
_entity_poly.type
_entity_poly.pdbx_seq_one_letter_code
_entity_poly.pdbx_strand_id
1 'polypeptide(L)'
;MDTLLALAALAVSLVALGMSVYFWRRQFRPIVTAAVKTHSGGNDGIAYNLVVLNSGSIPAKNIRLIVHDQAGLKAALGVGASEDAKMRWLACFTQSTEIPLLQNGDKTTCSFGMTHSDPRQSFWKPQAQFWIRIEYEGWFGAKYDSDPLNVLQIADSDNFTGGMWAPMRNPPPGTAGISQTGSKFRFRPPSGIPRASPQRPVRHPRSTRYHRPSS
;
A
#
# COMPACT_ATOMS: atom_id res chain seq x y z
N MET A 1 -29.86 43.72 -39.05
CA MET A 1 -29.75 43.25 -37.64
C MET A 1 -29.21 41.83 -37.57
N ASP A 2 -29.53 40.99 -38.56
CA ASP A 2 -29.13 39.57 -38.61
C ASP A 2 -27.61 39.36 -38.69
N THR A 3 -26.89 40.22 -39.40
CA THR A 3 -25.42 40.16 -39.51
C THR A 3 -24.71 40.47 -38.19
N LEU A 4 -25.22 41.41 -37.39
CA LEU A 4 -24.72 41.73 -36.05
C LEU A 4 -24.97 40.57 -35.07
N LEU A 5 -26.16 39.96 -35.14
CA LEU A 5 -26.50 38.76 -34.36
C LEU A 5 -25.59 37.58 -34.73
N ALA A 6 -25.33 37.36 -36.02
CA ALA A 6 -24.42 36.33 -36.49
C ALA A 6 -22.97 36.56 -36.02
N LEU A 7 -22.49 37.81 -36.08
CA LEU A 7 -21.15 38.20 -35.57
C LEU A 7 -21.01 37.95 -34.07
N ALA A 8 -22.03 38.33 -33.28
CA ALA A 8 -22.04 38.08 -31.84
C ALA A 8 -22.05 36.58 -31.53
N ALA A 9 -22.88 35.79 -32.23
CA ALA A 9 -22.92 34.34 -32.07
C ALA A 9 -21.59 33.67 -32.43
N LEU A 10 -20.92 34.14 -33.49
CA LEU A 10 -19.59 33.65 -33.88
C LEU A 10 -18.54 33.94 -32.79
N ALA A 11 -18.52 35.17 -32.25
CA ALA A 11 -17.59 35.55 -31.19
C ALA A 11 -17.78 34.67 -29.94
N VAL A 12 -19.02 34.48 -29.49
CA VAL A 12 -19.34 33.61 -28.35
C VAL A 12 -18.90 32.16 -28.63
N SER A 13 -19.14 31.67 -29.85
CA SER A 13 -18.74 30.30 -30.25
C SER A 13 -17.22 30.11 -30.23
N LEU A 14 -16.45 31.10 -30.71
CA LEU A 14 -14.99 31.06 -30.69
C LEU A 14 -14.43 31.08 -29.26
N VAL A 15 -15.01 31.91 -28.38
CA VAL A 15 -14.63 31.94 -26.97
C VAL A 15 -14.94 30.61 -26.28
N ALA A 16 -16.12 30.04 -26.52
CA ALA A 16 -16.51 28.74 -25.98
C ALA A 16 -15.60 27.61 -26.47
N LEU A 17 -15.23 27.61 -27.76
CA LEU A 17 -14.29 26.66 -28.34
C LEU A 17 -12.89 26.80 -27.71
N GLY A 18 -12.40 28.04 -27.57
CA GLY A 18 -11.12 28.32 -26.94
C GLY A 18 -11.06 27.83 -25.49
N MET A 19 -12.10 28.08 -24.70
CA MET A 19 -12.20 27.56 -23.34
C MET A 19 -12.26 26.02 -23.32
N SER A 20 -13.02 25.42 -24.24
CA SER A 20 -13.13 23.95 -24.33
C SER A 20 -11.78 23.31 -24.61
N VAL A 21 -11.02 23.84 -25.57
CA VAL A 21 -9.66 23.35 -25.88
C VAL A 21 -8.71 23.57 -24.71
N TYR A 22 -8.79 24.71 -24.02
CA TYR A 22 -7.97 25.00 -22.86
C TYR A 22 -8.21 24.01 -21.72
N PHE A 23 -9.47 23.75 -21.37
CA PHE A 23 -9.81 22.79 -20.31
C PHE A 23 -9.46 21.36 -20.70
N TRP A 24 -9.69 20.98 -21.95
CA TRP A 24 -9.28 19.68 -22.48
C TRP A 24 -7.79 19.45 -22.24
N ARG A 25 -6.92 20.40 -22.64
CA ARG A 25 -5.47 20.25 -22.45
C ARG A 25 -5.03 20.16 -20.99
N ARG A 26 -5.80 20.72 -20.05
CA ARG A 26 -5.53 20.62 -18.60
C ARG A 26 -6.05 19.33 -17.96
N GLN A 27 -7.16 18.78 -18.45
CA GLN A 27 -7.77 17.55 -17.96
C GLN A 27 -7.08 16.29 -18.52
N PHE A 28 -6.59 16.35 -19.76
CA PHE A 28 -5.89 15.26 -20.42
C PHE A 28 -4.39 15.30 -20.11
N ARG A 29 -4.03 15.02 -18.85
CA ARG A 29 -2.63 15.00 -18.39
C ARG A 29 -2.32 13.71 -17.62
N PRO A 30 -1.06 13.22 -17.67
CA PRO A 30 -0.62 12.16 -16.79
C PRO A 30 -0.49 12.72 -15.37
N ILE A 31 -0.62 11.87 -14.36
CA ILE A 31 -0.42 12.24 -12.96
C ILE A 31 0.34 11.09 -12.33
N VAL A 32 1.66 11.23 -12.25
CA VAL A 32 2.53 10.19 -11.71
C VAL A 32 2.80 10.47 -10.23
N THR A 33 2.59 9.46 -9.41
CA THR A 33 2.87 9.52 -7.97
C THR A 33 3.71 8.31 -7.57
N ALA A 34 4.57 8.49 -6.58
CA ALA A 34 5.33 7.42 -5.97
C ALA A 34 4.90 7.27 -4.51
N ALA A 35 4.91 6.04 -4.01
CA ALA A 35 4.65 5.74 -2.61
C ALA A 35 5.40 4.48 -2.19
N VAL A 36 5.85 4.45 -0.95
CA VAL A 36 6.43 3.24 -0.35
C VAL A 36 5.28 2.37 0.15
N LYS A 37 5.28 1.09 -0.21
CA LYS A 37 4.28 0.11 0.22
C LYS A 37 4.94 -1.10 0.85
N THR A 38 4.28 -1.68 1.83
CA THR A 38 4.68 -2.95 2.42
C THR A 38 4.61 -4.04 1.37
N HIS A 39 5.71 -4.76 1.18
CA HIS A 39 5.74 -6.00 0.42
C HIS A 39 5.37 -7.18 1.32
N SER A 40 6.02 -7.25 2.48
CA SER A 40 5.82 -8.28 3.49
C SER A 40 6.24 -7.73 4.86
N GLY A 41 5.39 -7.92 5.88
CA GLY A 41 5.69 -7.59 7.26
C GLY A 41 5.61 -8.83 8.15
N GLY A 42 6.53 -8.94 9.12
CA GLY A 42 6.54 -9.98 10.15
C GLY A 42 7.01 -9.42 11.48
N ASN A 43 7.20 -10.30 12.47
CA ASN A 43 7.66 -9.88 13.81
C ASN A 43 9.05 -9.22 13.78
N ASP A 44 9.91 -9.65 12.87
CA ASP A 44 11.31 -9.24 12.85
C ASP A 44 11.55 -8.03 11.94
N GLY A 45 10.68 -7.75 10.97
CA GLY A 45 10.87 -6.63 10.06
C GLY A 45 9.81 -6.48 8.97
N ILE A 46 9.95 -5.40 8.20
CA ILE A 46 9.06 -5.04 7.09
C ILE A 46 9.91 -4.77 5.86
N ALA A 47 9.65 -5.52 4.78
CA ALA A 47 10.21 -5.26 3.47
C ALA A 47 9.30 -4.33 2.68
N TYR A 48 9.88 -3.39 1.95
CA TYR A 48 9.14 -2.37 1.21
C TYR A 48 9.35 -2.49 -0.30
N ASN A 49 8.32 -2.09 -1.04
CA ASN A 49 8.37 -1.79 -2.45
C ASN A 49 8.17 -0.29 -2.66
N LEU A 50 8.90 0.28 -3.62
CA LEU A 50 8.59 1.59 -4.15
C LEU A 50 7.60 1.39 -5.29
N VAL A 51 6.41 1.97 -5.15
CA VAL A 51 5.32 1.85 -6.10
C VAL A 51 5.14 3.17 -6.81
N VAL A 52 5.22 3.14 -8.13
CA VAL A 52 4.94 4.29 -9.00
C VAL A 52 3.63 4.03 -9.71
N LEU A 53 2.68 4.97 -9.61
CA LEU A 53 1.32 4.88 -10.14
C LEU A 53 1.05 6.07 -11.06
N ASN A 54 0.45 5.83 -12.21
CA ASN A 54 -0.13 6.89 -13.04
C ASN A 54 -1.64 6.94 -12.84
N SER A 55 -2.14 7.93 -12.12
CA SER A 55 -3.58 8.19 -11.93
C SER A 55 -4.15 9.23 -12.90
N GLY A 56 -3.32 9.72 -13.83
CA GLY A 56 -3.75 10.69 -14.84
C GLY A 56 -4.53 10.04 -15.97
N SER A 57 -5.17 10.86 -16.80
CA SER A 57 -6.08 10.41 -17.85
C SER A 57 -5.38 9.91 -19.12
N ILE A 58 -4.07 10.11 -19.24
CA ILE A 58 -3.24 9.66 -20.36
C ILE A 58 -1.97 8.94 -19.88
N PRO A 59 -1.32 8.12 -20.73
CA PRO A 59 -0.06 7.47 -20.39
C PRO A 59 1.07 8.47 -20.09
N ALA A 60 1.95 8.08 -19.16
CA ALA A 60 3.19 8.78 -18.85
C ALA A 60 4.38 8.02 -19.44
N LYS A 61 5.39 8.75 -19.91
CA LYS A 61 6.61 8.21 -20.53
C LYS A 61 7.86 8.76 -19.86
N ASN A 62 8.97 8.05 -20.03
CA ASN A 62 10.30 8.49 -19.61
C ASN A 62 10.32 8.97 -18.15
N ILE A 63 9.69 8.21 -17.26
CA ILE A 63 9.51 8.60 -15.86
C ILE A 63 10.82 8.37 -15.12
N ARG A 64 11.30 9.41 -14.43
CA ARG A 64 12.52 9.37 -13.63
C ARG A 64 12.24 9.88 -12.23
N LEU A 65 12.85 9.22 -11.25
CA LEU A 65 12.74 9.57 -9.84
C LEU A 65 14.06 10.20 -9.40
N ILE A 66 14.01 11.43 -8.91
CA ILE A 66 15.19 12.20 -8.53
C ILE A 66 15.06 12.55 -7.06
N VAL A 67 16.08 12.23 -6.27
CA VAL A 67 16.12 12.63 -4.86
C VAL A 67 16.39 14.14 -4.79
N HIS A 68 15.42 14.89 -4.28
CA HIS A 68 15.53 16.34 -4.14
C HIS A 68 16.32 16.71 -2.89
N ASP A 69 16.07 16.02 -1.79
CA ASP A 69 16.73 16.25 -0.51
C ASP A 69 17.72 15.12 -0.17
N GLN A 70 18.97 15.32 -0.56
CA GLN A 70 20.06 14.38 -0.25
C GLN A 70 20.37 14.30 1.25
N ALA A 71 20.12 15.37 2.01
CA ALA A 71 20.34 15.37 3.45
C ALA A 71 19.24 14.56 4.16
N GLY A 72 17.98 14.75 3.76
CA GLY A 72 16.84 13.94 4.21
C GLY A 72 16.99 12.47 3.85
N LEU A 73 17.45 12.15 2.63
CA LEU A 73 17.75 10.76 2.27
C LEU A 73 18.80 10.14 3.22
N LYS A 74 19.91 10.84 3.46
CA LYS A 74 20.95 10.37 4.41
C LYS A 74 20.41 10.23 5.83
N ALA A 75 19.53 11.13 6.26
CA ALA A 75 18.88 11.06 7.56
C ALA A 75 17.93 9.86 7.66
N ALA A 76 17.29 9.47 6.54
CA ALA A 76 16.38 8.33 6.45
C ALA A 76 17.08 6.96 6.45
N LEU A 77 18.37 6.90 6.12
CA LEU A 77 19.14 5.66 6.14
C LEU A 77 19.37 5.18 7.58
N GLY A 78 19.15 3.89 7.79
CA GLY A 78 19.44 3.17 9.02
C GLY A 78 20.93 2.79 9.14
N VAL A 79 21.30 2.26 10.30
CA VAL A 79 22.69 1.86 10.60
C VAL A 79 23.11 0.67 9.72
N GLY A 80 22.16 -0.17 9.32
CA GLY A 80 22.39 -1.32 8.44
C GLY A 80 22.53 -0.98 6.95
N ALA A 81 22.53 0.30 6.58
CA ALA A 81 22.70 0.72 5.19
C ALA A 81 24.16 0.59 4.73
N SER A 82 24.56 -0.63 4.34
CA SER A 82 25.84 -0.89 3.67
C SER A 82 25.87 -0.28 2.26
N GLU A 83 27.06 -0.07 1.70
CA GLU A 83 27.19 0.47 0.34
C GLU A 83 26.58 -0.45 -0.72
N ASP A 84 26.69 -1.77 -0.56
CA ASP A 84 26.05 -2.74 -1.47
C ASP A 84 24.52 -2.65 -1.43
N ALA A 85 23.95 -2.48 -0.22
CA ALA A 85 22.53 -2.29 -0.03
C ALA A 85 22.05 -0.96 -0.65
N LYS A 86 22.83 0.12 -0.48
CA LYS A 86 22.55 1.42 -1.12
C LYS A 86 22.56 1.30 -2.64
N MET A 87 23.56 0.66 -3.22
CA MET A 87 23.64 0.46 -4.67
C MET A 87 22.41 -0.29 -5.20
N ARG A 88 21.93 -1.31 -4.48
CA ARG A 88 20.75 -2.10 -4.92
C ARG A 88 19.44 -1.34 -4.75
N TRP A 89 19.19 -0.76 -3.57
CA TRP A 89 17.86 -0.20 -3.25
C TRP A 89 17.70 1.27 -3.66
N LEU A 90 18.79 2.00 -3.87
CA LEU A 90 18.76 3.35 -4.44
C LEU A 90 18.96 3.37 -5.96
N ALA A 91 19.07 2.20 -6.61
CA ALA A 91 19.20 2.09 -8.06
C ALA A 91 18.06 2.81 -8.80
N CYS A 92 16.85 2.82 -8.24
CA CYS A 92 15.69 3.50 -8.81
C CYS A 92 15.82 5.03 -8.89
N PHE A 93 16.79 5.63 -8.20
CA PHE A 93 17.08 7.06 -8.25
C PHE A 93 18.28 7.42 -9.14
N THR A 94 18.87 6.42 -9.81
CA THR A 94 19.96 6.66 -10.76
C THR A 94 19.42 7.28 -12.05
N GLN A 95 20.21 8.16 -12.67
CA GLN A 95 19.82 8.82 -13.92
C GLN A 95 19.60 7.84 -15.09
N SER A 96 20.21 6.65 -15.03
CA SER A 96 20.06 5.60 -16.04
C SER A 96 18.79 4.77 -15.89
N THR A 97 18.13 4.85 -14.74
CA THR A 97 16.91 4.07 -14.49
C THR A 97 15.69 4.92 -14.83
N GLU A 98 14.98 4.53 -15.88
CA GLU A 98 13.73 5.16 -16.30
C GLU A 98 12.63 4.11 -16.46
N ILE A 99 11.38 4.51 -16.16
CA ILE A 99 10.21 3.73 -16.52
C ILE A 99 9.77 4.26 -17.90
N PRO A 100 9.94 3.47 -18.98
CA PRO A 100 9.76 3.97 -20.35
C PRO A 100 8.31 4.35 -20.64
N LEU A 101 7.36 3.61 -20.07
CA LEU A 101 5.93 3.82 -20.26
C LEU A 101 5.16 3.31 -19.04
N LEU A 102 4.21 4.11 -18.57
CA LEU A 102 3.24 3.73 -17.55
C LEU A 102 1.84 4.13 -18.04
N GLN A 103 0.99 3.13 -18.28
CA GLN A 103 -0.37 3.33 -18.77
C GLN A 103 -1.23 4.06 -17.73
N ASN A 104 -2.31 4.71 -18.18
CA ASN A 104 -3.29 5.30 -17.27
C ASN A 104 -3.88 4.20 -16.36
N GLY A 105 -3.88 4.47 -15.05
CA GLY A 105 -4.39 3.58 -14.03
C GLY A 105 -3.43 2.45 -13.63
N ASP A 106 -2.30 2.34 -14.32
CA ASP A 106 -1.33 1.27 -14.10
C ASP A 106 -0.25 1.67 -13.11
N LYS A 107 0.38 0.65 -12.51
CA LYS A 107 1.44 0.82 -11.51
C LYS A 107 2.61 -0.10 -11.80
N THR A 108 3.81 0.37 -11.49
CA THR A 108 5.02 -0.44 -11.47
C THR A 108 5.69 -0.39 -10.10
N THR A 109 6.51 -1.39 -9.80
CA THR A 109 7.12 -1.55 -8.48
C THR A 109 8.57 -2.01 -8.58
N CYS A 110 9.40 -1.55 -7.64
CA CYS A 110 10.73 -2.13 -7.41
C CYS A 110 10.97 -2.36 -5.92
N SER A 111 11.94 -3.23 -5.60
CA SER A 111 12.35 -3.49 -4.22
C SER A 111 12.97 -2.25 -3.60
N PHE A 112 12.57 -1.92 -2.37
CA PHE A 112 12.93 -0.65 -1.76
C PHE A 112 13.32 -0.79 -0.28
N GLY A 113 14.25 -1.70 0.01
CA GLY A 113 14.81 -1.86 1.35
C GLY A 113 13.87 -2.48 2.37
N MET A 114 14.32 -2.46 3.63
CA MET A 114 13.59 -3.02 4.76
C MET A 114 13.88 -2.28 6.06
N THR A 115 12.93 -2.37 6.99
CA THR A 115 13.12 -2.08 8.41
C THR A 115 13.14 -3.40 9.19
N HIS A 116 13.88 -3.44 10.28
CA HIS A 116 14.04 -4.62 11.13
C HIS A 116 13.97 -4.20 12.61
N SER A 117 13.60 -5.11 13.49
CA SER A 117 13.55 -4.91 14.94
C SER A 117 14.93 -4.53 15.51
N ASP A 118 15.97 -5.16 14.97
CA ASP A 118 17.38 -4.75 15.13
C ASP A 118 17.74 -3.59 14.18
N PRO A 119 18.08 -2.38 14.70
CA PRO A 119 18.47 -1.23 13.89
C PRO A 119 19.72 -1.46 13.03
N ARG A 120 20.59 -2.40 13.40
CA ARG A 120 21.82 -2.71 12.63
C ARG A 120 21.53 -3.48 11.34
N GLN A 121 20.35 -4.08 11.23
CA GLN A 121 19.89 -4.80 10.04
C GLN A 121 18.90 -3.97 9.21
N SER A 122 18.47 -2.82 9.75
CA SER A 122 17.55 -1.91 9.08
C SER A 122 18.26 -1.04 8.05
N PHE A 123 17.77 -1.08 6.81
CA PHE A 123 18.23 -0.16 5.77
C PHE A 123 17.65 1.23 5.93
N TRP A 124 16.39 1.30 6.32
CA TRP A 124 15.68 2.55 6.58
C TRP A 124 15.48 2.74 8.07
N LYS A 125 15.41 4.00 8.51
CA LYS A 125 14.83 4.31 9.82
C LYS A 125 13.30 4.24 9.73
N PRO A 126 12.63 3.64 10.73
CA PRO A 126 11.17 3.65 10.78
C PRO A 126 10.62 5.08 10.76
N GLN A 127 9.52 5.31 10.03
CA GLN A 127 8.85 6.61 9.89
C GLN A 127 9.71 7.71 9.26
N ALA A 128 10.86 7.38 8.67
CA ALA A 128 11.66 8.36 7.96
C ALA A 128 10.92 8.91 6.73
N GLN A 129 11.18 10.17 6.42
CA GLN A 129 10.62 10.86 5.27
C GLN A 129 11.72 11.58 4.50
N PHE A 130 11.60 11.59 3.18
CA PHE A 130 12.44 12.41 2.32
C PHE A 130 11.72 12.76 1.02
N TRP A 131 12.18 13.83 0.38
CA TRP A 131 11.52 14.42 -0.79
C TRP A 131 12.18 13.95 -2.07
N ILE A 132 11.34 13.56 -3.02
CA ILE A 132 11.74 13.24 -4.40
C ILE A 132 11.00 14.14 -5.39
N ARG A 133 11.62 14.34 -6.54
CA ARG A 133 11.01 14.91 -7.74
C ARG A 133 10.75 13.78 -8.73
N ILE A 134 9.59 13.81 -9.35
CA ILE A 134 9.23 12.86 -10.42
C ILE A 134 9.21 13.67 -11.71
N GLU A 135 10.13 13.36 -12.62
CA GLU A 135 10.13 13.91 -13.97
C GLU A 135 9.48 12.91 -14.92
N TYR A 136 8.61 13.38 -15.81
CA TYR A 136 7.98 12.52 -16.81
C TYR A 136 7.47 13.32 -18.01
N GLU A 137 7.14 12.60 -19.08
CA GLU A 137 6.59 13.17 -20.30
C GLU A 137 5.18 12.63 -20.55
N GLY A 138 4.29 13.48 -21.02
CA GLY A 138 2.97 13.06 -21.51
C GLY A 138 3.06 12.46 -22.91
N TRP A 139 2.00 11.78 -23.31
CA TRP A 139 1.90 11.16 -24.64
C TRP A 139 2.16 12.14 -25.81
N PHE A 140 1.79 13.41 -25.64
CA PHE A 140 1.96 14.47 -26.64
C PHE A 140 3.28 15.25 -26.52
N GLY A 141 4.27 14.72 -25.79
CA GLY A 141 5.60 15.33 -25.65
C GLY A 141 5.69 16.50 -24.67
N ALA A 142 4.60 16.82 -23.96
CA ALA A 142 4.65 17.78 -22.86
C ALA A 142 5.49 17.22 -21.71
N LYS A 143 6.44 17.99 -21.19
CA LYS A 143 7.29 17.60 -20.06
C LYS A 143 6.69 18.12 -18.75
N TYR A 144 6.77 17.31 -17.72
CA TYR A 144 6.29 17.59 -16.37
C TYR A 144 7.46 17.43 -15.40
N ASP A 145 8.05 18.56 -15.01
CA ASP A 145 9.23 18.68 -14.13
C ASP A 145 9.02 19.66 -12.97
N SER A 146 7.88 20.36 -12.98
CA SER A 146 7.49 21.44 -12.08
C SER A 146 6.35 21.04 -11.14
N ASP A 147 5.96 19.75 -11.16
CA ASP A 147 5.00 19.22 -10.19
C ASP A 147 5.56 19.30 -8.76
N PRO A 148 4.67 19.40 -7.75
CA PRO A 148 5.09 19.40 -6.36
C PRO A 148 5.95 18.20 -6.00
N LEU A 149 6.90 18.40 -5.10
CA LEU A 149 7.74 17.32 -4.59
C LEU A 149 6.88 16.24 -3.94
N ASN A 150 7.20 14.99 -4.24
CA ASN A 150 6.55 13.82 -3.66
C ASN A 150 7.31 13.39 -2.40
N VAL A 151 6.61 13.17 -1.29
CA VAL A 151 7.20 12.74 -0.02
C VAL A 151 7.13 11.23 0.06
N LEU A 152 8.30 10.58 0.11
CA LEU A 152 8.38 9.16 0.42
C LEU A 152 8.48 8.97 1.92
N GLN A 153 7.50 8.29 2.51
CA GLN A 153 7.48 7.94 3.93
C GLN A 153 7.72 6.43 4.09
N ILE A 154 8.69 6.08 4.93
CA ILE A 154 8.97 4.69 5.29
C ILE A 154 8.03 4.28 6.43
N ALA A 155 6.84 3.85 6.06
CA ALA A 155 5.82 3.37 6.98
C ALA A 155 5.16 2.09 6.44
N ASP A 156 4.58 1.32 7.34
CA ASP A 156 3.73 0.20 6.95
C ASP A 156 2.49 0.74 6.22
N SER A 157 2.30 0.32 4.97
CA SER A 157 1.12 0.74 4.20
C SER A 157 -0.13 -0.05 4.56
N ASP A 158 0.03 -1.23 5.16
CA ASP A 158 -1.10 -2.10 5.53
C ASP A 158 -1.68 -1.70 6.90
N ASN A 159 -0.96 -0.85 7.63
CA ASN A 159 -1.38 -0.37 8.92
C ASN A 159 -0.85 1.03 9.26
N PHE A 160 -1.79 1.93 9.53
CA PHE A 160 -1.49 3.29 9.95
C PHE A 160 -0.70 3.37 11.27
N THR A 161 -0.86 2.42 12.20
CA THR A 161 -0.26 2.49 13.55
C THR A 161 0.84 1.45 13.81
N GLY A 162 1.14 0.56 12.86
CA GLY A 162 2.17 -0.48 12.98
C GLY A 162 1.80 -1.72 13.84
N GLY A 163 0.65 -1.74 14.52
CA GLY A 163 0.11 -2.95 15.18
C GLY A 163 -1.11 -3.57 14.48
N MET A 164 -1.00 -4.77 13.91
CA MET A 164 -2.06 -5.43 13.15
C MET A 164 -2.37 -6.81 13.74
N TRP A 165 -3.67 -7.12 13.88
CA TRP A 165 -4.14 -8.43 14.37
C TRP A 165 -4.34 -9.45 13.23
N ALA A 166 -4.49 -9.01 11.97
CA ALA A 166 -4.55 -9.85 10.76
C ALA A 166 -4.30 -9.04 9.46
N PRO A 167 -3.61 -9.60 8.43
CA PRO A 167 -3.33 -8.92 7.14
C PRO A 167 -4.59 -8.43 6.42
N MET A 168 -4.57 -7.19 5.91
CA MET A 168 -5.59 -6.72 4.97
C MET A 168 -5.31 -7.35 3.60
N ARG A 169 -6.12 -8.34 3.19
CA ARG A 169 -6.01 -8.90 1.83
C ARG A 169 -6.61 -7.93 0.82
N ASN A 170 -5.79 -7.38 -0.07
CA ASN A 170 -6.30 -6.71 -1.25
C ASN A 170 -6.90 -7.76 -2.21
N PRO A 171 -8.17 -7.61 -2.63
CA PRO A 171 -8.75 -8.50 -3.63
C PRO A 171 -7.98 -8.37 -4.96
N PRO A 172 -7.84 -9.47 -5.71
CA PRO A 172 -7.15 -9.43 -6.99
C PRO A 172 -7.87 -8.48 -7.98
N PRO A 173 -7.11 -7.81 -8.86
CA PRO A 173 -7.67 -6.90 -9.85
C PRO A 173 -8.67 -7.67 -10.73
N GLY A 174 -9.94 -7.21 -10.75
CA GLY A 174 -11.03 -7.85 -11.48
C GLY A 174 -12.20 -8.34 -10.61
N THR A 175 -12.11 -8.29 -9.29
CA THR A 175 -13.21 -8.72 -8.39
C THR A 175 -14.00 -7.52 -7.85
N ALA A 176 -14.48 -6.64 -8.73
CA ALA A 176 -15.46 -5.63 -8.35
C ALA A 176 -16.86 -6.27 -8.41
N GLY A 177 -17.45 -6.57 -7.26
CA GLY A 177 -18.88 -6.89 -7.17
C GLY A 177 -19.23 -8.23 -6.54
N ILE A 178 -18.82 -8.47 -5.29
CA ILE A 178 -19.70 -9.21 -4.37
C ILE A 178 -19.64 -8.47 -3.03
N SER A 179 -20.64 -7.63 -2.80
CA SER A 179 -20.99 -7.15 -1.47
C SER A 179 -21.15 -8.38 -0.59
N GLN A 180 -20.28 -8.57 0.42
CA GLN A 180 -20.52 -9.55 1.48
C GLN A 180 -21.72 -9.08 2.29
N THR A 181 -22.90 -9.43 1.79
CA THR A 181 -24.13 -9.35 2.55
C THR A 181 -24.15 -10.55 3.50
N GLY A 182 -24.11 -10.27 4.80
CA GLY A 182 -24.57 -11.19 5.84
C GLY A 182 -23.56 -12.22 6.37
N SER A 183 -22.58 -11.78 7.16
CA SER A 183 -22.02 -12.67 8.17
C SER A 183 -23.09 -12.87 9.25
N LYS A 184 -23.78 -14.02 9.20
CA LYS A 184 -24.62 -14.51 10.30
C LYS A 184 -23.76 -14.58 11.56
N PHE A 185 -24.05 -13.70 12.51
CA PHE A 185 -23.65 -13.83 13.90
C PHE A 185 -24.20 -15.16 14.44
N ARG A 186 -23.40 -16.23 14.39
CA ARG A 186 -23.65 -17.44 15.18
C ARG A 186 -22.99 -17.23 16.53
N PHE A 187 -23.80 -16.78 17.50
CA PHE A 187 -23.49 -16.97 18.92
C PHE A 187 -23.29 -18.47 19.16
N ARG A 188 -22.05 -18.89 19.45
CA ARG A 188 -21.81 -20.13 20.19
C ARG A 188 -21.99 -19.81 21.67
N PRO A 189 -22.91 -20.47 22.40
CA PRO A 189 -22.92 -20.36 23.85
C PRO A 189 -21.65 -21.03 24.42
N PRO A 190 -21.16 -20.56 25.58
CA PRO A 190 -19.98 -21.15 26.23
C PRO A 190 -20.28 -22.59 26.67
N SER A 191 -19.49 -23.53 26.16
CA SER A 191 -19.49 -24.93 26.58
C SER A 191 -18.84 -25.04 27.96
N GLY A 192 -19.65 -25.09 29.01
CA GLY A 192 -19.17 -25.18 30.39
C GLY A 192 -20.26 -25.41 31.43
N ILE A 193 -21.15 -26.37 31.20
CA ILE A 193 -22.00 -26.93 32.27
C ILE A 193 -21.86 -28.46 32.21
N PRO A 194 -21.28 -29.12 33.23
CA PRO A 194 -21.12 -30.58 33.23
C PRO A 194 -22.49 -31.26 33.37
N ARG A 195 -22.81 -32.13 32.40
CA ARG A 195 -24.01 -32.97 32.42
C ARG A 195 -23.75 -34.18 33.32
N ALA A 196 -24.64 -34.37 34.29
CA ALA A 196 -24.59 -35.44 35.28
C ALA A 196 -24.49 -36.84 34.65
N SER A 197 -23.55 -37.65 35.15
CA SER A 197 -23.39 -39.06 34.81
C SER A 197 -24.52 -39.90 35.42
N PRO A 198 -25.15 -40.82 34.66
CA PRO A 198 -26.14 -41.73 35.22
C PRO A 198 -25.49 -42.77 36.14
N GLN A 199 -26.06 -42.90 37.35
CA GLN A 199 -25.65 -43.81 38.40
C GLN A 199 -25.72 -45.29 37.95
N ARG A 200 -24.65 -46.04 38.20
CA ARG A 200 -24.64 -47.51 38.13
C ARG A 200 -25.32 -48.10 39.38
N PRO A 201 -26.13 -49.16 39.24
CA PRO A 201 -26.79 -49.80 40.38
C PRO A 201 -25.79 -50.52 41.29
N VAL A 202 -26.02 -50.32 42.59
CA VAL A 202 -25.26 -50.82 43.74
C VAL A 202 -25.39 -52.35 43.85
N ARG A 203 -24.27 -53.07 43.81
CA ARG A 203 -24.20 -54.48 44.23
C ARG A 203 -23.81 -54.54 45.70
N HIS A 204 -24.71 -55.02 46.55
CA HIS A 204 -24.44 -55.35 47.95
C HIS A 204 -23.49 -56.55 48.06
N PRO A 205 -22.40 -56.49 48.85
CA PRO A 205 -21.66 -57.67 49.25
C PRO A 205 -22.34 -58.38 50.41
N ARG A 206 -22.42 -59.72 50.30
CA ARG A 206 -22.83 -60.65 51.35
C ARG A 206 -21.84 -60.67 52.51
N SER A 207 -22.41 -60.92 53.68
CA SER A 207 -21.84 -60.97 55.02
C SER A 207 -21.00 -62.22 55.33
N THR A 208 -20.16 -62.09 56.37
CA THR A 208 -19.37 -63.07 57.16
C THR A 208 -18.09 -63.59 56.49
N ARG A 209 -16.93 -63.67 57.17
CA ARG A 209 -16.69 -64.27 58.48
C ARG A 209 -15.38 -63.77 59.14
N TYR A 210 -15.41 -63.60 60.46
CA TYR A 210 -14.25 -63.37 61.33
C TYR A 210 -13.30 -64.58 61.35
N HIS A 211 -11.99 -64.34 61.36
CA HIS A 211 -11.04 -65.19 62.08
C HIS A 211 -9.84 -64.38 62.58
N ARG A 212 -9.61 -64.51 63.89
CA ARG A 212 -8.54 -63.95 64.72
C ARG A 212 -7.31 -64.87 64.63
N PRO A 213 -6.07 -64.35 64.70
CA PRO A 213 -4.94 -65.15 65.15
C PRO A 213 -4.60 -64.82 66.60
N SER A 214 -4.40 -65.89 67.35
CA SER A 214 -3.83 -65.97 68.69
C SER A 214 -2.32 -65.74 68.65
N SER A 215 -1.83 -65.13 69.73
CA SER A 215 -0.56 -65.41 70.43
C SER A 215 0.75 -65.38 69.62
#